data_AF-A0A7K2KXX4-F1
#
_entry.id   AF-A0A7K2KXX4-F1
#
_cell.length_a   1.000
_cell.length_b   1.000
_cell.length_c   1.000
_cell.angle_alpha   90.00
_cell.angle_beta   90.00
_cell.angle_gamma   90.00
#
_symmetry.space_group_name_H-M   'P 1'
#
loop_
_entity.id
_entity.type
_entity.pdbx_description
1 polymer ?
#
loop_
_entity_poly.entity_id
_entity_poly.type
_entity_poly.pdbx_seq_one_letter_code
_entity_poly.pdbx_strand_id
1 'polypeptide(L)'
;MKSGLKRLLGRTGFDIVRSINDRGGVDDFLPFEPTMRAARSAGMSVGDYLDEVMNGTPGATQSTIDELRGLGIFAAGPKTVLEIGPGSGRYLEKTLKECTPDRYEIYETAKPWADYLVETFRVVAQPTAEGDLGATP
;
A
#
# COMPACT_ATOMS: atom_id res chain seq x y z
N MET A 1 -7.55 -38.68 -4.80
CA MET A 1 -6.43 -38.19 -5.62
C MET A 1 -5.71 -37.06 -4.88
N LYS A 2 -4.76 -37.33 -3.96
CA LYS A 2 -4.44 -36.33 -2.92
C LYS A 2 -2.96 -36.07 -2.55
N SER A 3 -1.97 -36.75 -3.12
CA SER A 3 -0.57 -36.56 -2.66
C SER A 3 0.47 -36.43 -3.79
N GLY A 4 0.36 -37.23 -4.86
CA GLY A 4 1.37 -37.24 -5.92
C GLY A 4 1.46 -35.95 -6.74
N LEU A 5 0.33 -35.27 -6.98
CA LEU A 5 0.28 -34.10 -7.87
C LEU A 5 0.86 -32.84 -7.23
N LYS A 6 0.66 -32.64 -5.91
CA LYS A 6 1.25 -31.51 -5.16
C LYS A 6 2.78 -31.56 -5.14
N ARG A 7 3.36 -32.76 -5.02
CA ARG A 7 4.82 -32.96 -4.95
C ARG A 7 5.53 -32.73 -6.29
N LEU A 8 4.82 -32.90 -7.40
CA LEU A 8 5.38 -32.69 -8.73
C LEU A 8 5.44 -31.20 -9.11
N LEU A 9 4.43 -30.42 -8.73
CA LEU A 9 4.32 -29.00 -9.05
C LEU A 9 5.18 -28.10 -8.15
N GLY A 10 5.36 -28.49 -6.88
CA GLY A 10 6.31 -27.80 -5.99
C GLY A 10 7.76 -27.85 -6.51
N ARG A 11 8.13 -28.86 -7.30
CA ARG A 11 9.45 -28.95 -7.96
C ARG A 11 9.63 -28.00 -9.14
N THR A 12 8.53 -27.47 -9.68
CA THR A 12 8.54 -26.45 -10.74
C THR A 12 8.37 -25.03 -10.22
N GLY A 13 8.32 -24.85 -8.89
CA GLY A 13 8.16 -23.54 -8.24
C GLY A 13 6.71 -23.05 -8.17
N PHE A 14 5.72 -23.93 -8.37
CA PHE A 14 4.30 -23.57 -8.33
C PHE A 14 3.58 -24.29 -7.19
N ASP A 15 2.80 -23.55 -6.41
CA ASP A 15 1.88 -24.11 -5.42
C ASP A 15 0.43 -24.03 -5.91
N ILE A 16 -0.32 -25.13 -5.75
CA ILE A 16 -1.77 -25.16 -6.01
C ILE A 16 -2.51 -25.10 -4.68
N VAL A 17 -3.25 -24.01 -4.49
CA VAL A 17 -4.19 -23.81 -3.39
C VAL A 17 -5.62 -23.93 -3.92
N ARG A 18 -6.51 -24.56 -3.15
CA ARG A 18 -7.92 -24.66 -3.51
C ARG A 18 -8.57 -23.31 -3.25
N SER A 19 -8.99 -22.62 -4.30
CA SER A 19 -9.85 -21.44 -4.18
C SER A 19 -11.28 -21.86 -3.79
N ILE A 20 -11.91 -21.08 -2.93
CA ILE A 20 -13.34 -21.15 -2.59
C ILE A 20 -14.13 -19.98 -3.22
N ASN A 21 -13.46 -19.12 -3.98
CA ASN A 21 -14.06 -18.01 -4.72
C ASN A 21 -13.79 -18.16 -6.22
N ASP A 22 -14.87 -18.22 -6.99
CA ASP A 22 -14.87 -18.46 -8.44
C ASP A 22 -14.85 -17.15 -9.24
N ARG A 23 -14.70 -16.01 -8.55
CA ARG A 23 -14.64 -14.67 -9.17
C ARG A 23 -13.17 -14.30 -9.31
N GLY A 24 -12.60 -14.51 -10.49
CA GLY A 24 -11.27 -14.02 -10.81
C GLY A 24 -11.18 -12.51 -10.54
N GLY A 25 -10.44 -12.14 -9.51
CA GLY A 25 -10.15 -10.78 -9.09
C GLY A 25 -9.22 -10.84 -7.88
N VAL A 26 -8.29 -9.90 -7.79
CA VAL A 26 -7.38 -9.63 -6.64
C VAL A 26 -8.09 -9.82 -5.28
N ASP A 27 -8.02 -11.02 -4.70
CA ASP A 27 -8.85 -11.40 -3.54
C ASP A 27 -8.12 -11.31 -2.18
N ASP A 28 -6.83 -10.94 -2.14
CA ASP A 28 -6.10 -10.73 -0.89
C ASP A 28 -5.55 -9.30 -0.81
N PHE A 29 -6.44 -8.29 -0.74
CA PHE A 29 -6.01 -6.97 -0.27
C PHE A 29 -5.44 -7.09 1.15
N LEU A 30 -4.38 -6.33 1.43
CA LEU A 30 -3.72 -6.30 2.74
C LEU A 30 -4.76 -6.05 3.85
N PRO A 31 -5.02 -7.02 4.76
CA PRO A 31 -6.12 -6.92 5.70
C PRO A 31 -5.81 -5.89 6.78
N PHE A 32 -6.56 -4.79 6.79
CA PHE A 32 -6.32 -3.63 7.65
C PHE A 32 -6.04 -4.00 9.12
N GLU A 33 -7.02 -4.61 9.78
CA GLU A 33 -6.97 -4.90 11.22
C GLU A 33 -5.81 -5.84 11.63
N PRO A 34 -5.62 -7.01 11.00
CA PRO A 34 -4.45 -7.85 11.25
C PRO A 34 -3.12 -7.13 11.03
N THR A 35 -2.97 -6.36 9.95
CA THR A 35 -1.73 -5.64 9.64
C THR A 35 -1.44 -4.57 10.69
N MET A 36 -2.44 -3.76 11.07
CA MET A 36 -2.29 -2.72 12.09
C MET A 36 -1.87 -3.28 13.44
N ARG A 37 -2.46 -4.42 13.86
CA ARG A 37 -2.07 -5.10 15.10
C ARG A 37 -0.63 -5.63 15.02
N ALA A 38 -0.27 -6.27 13.92
CA ALA A 38 1.06 -6.85 13.77
C ALA A 38 2.16 -5.79 13.75
N ALA A 39 1.97 -4.69 13.02
CA ALA A 39 2.91 -3.56 13.00
C ALA A 39 3.06 -2.94 14.41
N ARG A 40 1.95 -2.74 15.13
CA ARG A 40 1.97 -2.24 16.51
C ARG A 40 2.68 -3.19 17.46
N SER A 41 2.43 -4.50 17.37
CA SER A 41 3.10 -5.51 18.19
C SER A 41 4.60 -5.58 17.92
N ALA A 42 5.03 -5.27 16.70
CA ALA A 42 6.44 -5.16 16.34
C ALA A 42 7.07 -3.81 16.78
N GLY A 43 6.27 -2.83 17.21
CA GLY A 43 6.76 -1.49 17.54
C GLY A 43 7.23 -0.70 16.31
N MET A 44 6.73 -1.03 15.13
CA MET A 44 7.14 -0.45 13.84
C MET A 44 6.02 0.43 13.25
N SER A 45 6.38 1.34 12.35
CA SER A 45 5.39 1.93 11.44
C SER A 45 4.79 0.84 10.55
N VAL A 46 3.58 1.07 10.03
CA VAL A 46 2.93 0.10 9.13
C VAL A 46 3.79 -0.13 7.90
N GLY A 47 4.34 0.94 7.31
CA GLY A 47 5.19 0.84 6.13
C GLY A 47 6.47 0.03 6.38
N ASP A 48 7.17 0.31 7.48
CA ASP A 48 8.42 -0.39 7.79
C ASP A 48 8.16 -1.86 8.18
N TYR A 49 7.05 -2.15 8.88
CA TYR A 49 6.61 -3.53 9.13
C TYR A 49 6.36 -4.30 7.83
N LEU A 50 5.74 -3.67 6.83
CA LEU A 50 5.49 -4.31 5.55
C LEU A 50 6.78 -4.60 4.80
N ASP A 51 7.71 -3.65 4.76
CA ASP A 51 9.00 -3.84 4.10
C ASP A 51 9.82 -4.93 4.78
N GLU A 52 9.94 -4.89 6.11
CA GLU A 52 10.80 -5.81 6.86
C GLU A 52 10.19 -7.20 7.02
N VAL A 53 8.93 -7.29 7.46
CA VAL A 53 8.34 -8.56 7.92
C VAL A 53 7.53 -9.23 6.82
N MET A 54 6.69 -8.48 6.11
CA MET A 54 5.83 -9.08 5.08
C MET A 54 6.57 -9.29 3.75
N ASN A 55 7.39 -8.33 3.33
CA ASN A 55 8.10 -8.38 2.06
C ASN A 55 9.54 -8.90 2.18
N GLY A 56 10.08 -8.99 3.40
CA GLY A 56 11.47 -9.44 3.63
C GLY A 56 12.53 -8.56 2.97
N THR A 57 12.19 -7.30 2.68
CA THR A 57 13.06 -6.32 2.01
C THR A 57 13.10 -5.02 2.82
N PRO A 58 13.81 -4.99 3.97
CA PRO A 58 13.84 -3.83 4.85
C PRO A 58 14.27 -2.56 4.11
N GLY A 59 13.51 -1.48 4.31
CA GLY A 59 13.82 -0.16 3.74
C GLY A 59 13.52 0.01 2.26
N ALA A 60 12.92 -0.97 1.58
CA ALA A 60 12.61 -0.90 0.14
C ALA A 60 11.88 0.39 -0.26
N THR A 61 10.89 0.80 0.53
CA THR A 61 10.14 2.03 0.30
C THR A 61 11.02 3.27 0.42
N GLN A 62 11.88 3.32 1.44
CA GLN A 62 12.79 4.45 1.62
C GLN A 62 13.78 4.54 0.46
N SER A 63 14.31 3.41 -0.01
CA SER A 63 15.20 3.38 -1.17
C SER A 63 14.52 3.93 -2.43
N THR A 64 13.25 3.61 -2.66
CA THR A 64 12.48 4.22 -3.76
C THR A 64 12.33 5.73 -3.60
N ILE A 65 12.02 6.21 -2.38
CA ILE A 65 11.90 7.66 -2.11
C ILE A 65 13.24 8.36 -2.33
N ASP A 66 14.35 7.73 -1.95
CA ASP A 66 15.69 8.26 -2.13
C ASP A 66 16.06 8.36 -3.62
N GLU A 67 15.65 7.38 -4.44
CA GLU A 67 15.81 7.43 -5.89
C GLU A 67 14.98 8.56 -6.52
N LEU A 68 13.70 8.69 -6.13
CA LEU A 68 12.84 9.80 -6.58
C LEU A 68 13.44 11.17 -6.19
N ARG A 69 14.05 11.28 -5.00
CA ARG A 69 14.80 12.47 -4.59
C ARG A 69 16.00 12.71 -5.49
N GLY A 70 16.79 11.67 -5.79
CA GLY A 70 17.94 11.75 -6.68
C GLY A 70 17.58 12.20 -8.10
N LEU A 71 16.39 11.85 -8.57
CA LEU A 71 15.81 12.30 -9.85
C LEU A 71 15.25 13.73 -9.79
N GLY A 72 15.26 14.38 -8.63
CA GLY A 72 14.80 15.76 -8.46
C GLY A 72 13.27 15.91 -8.40
N ILE A 73 12.51 14.82 -8.21
CA ILE A 73 11.03 14.85 -8.15
C ILE A 73 10.53 15.84 -7.10
N PHE A 74 11.23 15.94 -5.97
CA PHE A 74 10.88 16.83 -4.87
C PHE A 74 11.56 18.21 -4.93
N ALA A 75 12.48 18.44 -5.89
CA ALA A 75 13.34 19.63 -5.91
C ALA A 75 12.56 20.95 -6.08
N ALA A 76 11.42 20.91 -6.76
CA ALA A 76 10.54 22.07 -6.92
C ALA A 76 9.66 22.36 -5.70
N GLY A 77 9.72 21.55 -4.64
CA GLY A 77 8.89 21.71 -3.44
C GLY A 77 7.40 21.64 -3.77
N PRO A 78 6.89 20.50 -4.25
CA PRO A 78 5.50 20.37 -4.69
C PRO A 78 4.55 20.78 -3.55
N LYS A 79 3.66 21.73 -3.84
CA LYS A 79 2.65 22.21 -2.88
C LYS A 79 1.44 21.31 -2.78
N THR A 80 1.24 20.47 -3.79
CA THR A 80 0.16 19.49 -3.81
C THR A 80 0.73 18.16 -4.29
N VAL A 81 0.40 17.09 -3.55
CA VAL A 81 0.68 15.71 -3.95
C VAL A 81 -0.64 14.98 -4.08
N LEU A 82 -0.76 14.19 -5.14
CA LEU A 82 -1.87 13.30 -5.40
C LEU A 82 -1.33 11.88 -5.45
N GLU A 83 -1.85 10.99 -4.62
CA GLU A 83 -1.51 9.56 -4.63
C GLU A 83 -2.74 8.70 -4.93
N ILE A 84 -2.64 7.86 -5.95
CA ILE A 84 -3.68 6.89 -6.32
C ILE A 84 -3.31 5.54 -5.73
N GLY A 85 -4.22 4.97 -4.93
CA GLY A 85 -4.01 3.68 -4.26
C GLY A 85 -2.83 3.70 -3.28
N PRO A 86 -2.81 4.62 -2.28
CA PRO A 86 -1.74 4.63 -1.26
C PRO A 86 -1.71 3.35 -0.41
N GLY A 87 -2.79 2.57 -0.39
CA GLY A 87 -2.94 1.35 0.39
C GLY A 87 -2.66 1.63 1.86
N SER A 88 -1.61 1.02 2.40
CA SER A 88 -1.21 1.20 3.79
C SER A 88 -0.61 2.58 4.13
N GLY A 89 -0.44 3.47 3.14
CA GLY A 89 0.25 4.74 3.29
C GLY A 89 1.76 4.63 3.38
N ARG A 90 2.33 3.52 2.91
CA ARG A 90 3.75 3.23 3.02
C ARG A 90 4.61 4.27 2.31
N TYR A 91 4.25 4.65 1.08
CA TYR A 91 4.91 5.73 0.34
C TYR A 91 4.45 7.11 0.81
N LEU A 92 3.16 7.27 1.12
CA LEU A 92 2.57 8.48 1.67
C LEU A 92 3.37 9.04 2.85
N GLU A 93 3.65 8.21 3.86
CA GLU A 93 4.35 8.63 5.08
C GLU A 93 5.72 9.22 4.75
N LYS A 94 6.48 8.58 3.87
CA LYS A 94 7.83 9.02 3.49
C LYS A 94 7.77 10.25 2.58
N THR A 95 6.78 10.34 1.69
CA THR A 95 6.57 11.49 0.80
C THR A 95 6.22 12.75 1.58
N LEU A 96 5.38 12.64 2.62
CA LEU A 96 5.07 13.76 3.52
C LEU A 96 6.32 14.30 4.21
N LYS A 97 7.19 13.40 4.71
CA LYS A 97 8.47 13.77 5.32
C LYS A 97 9.42 14.45 4.34
N GLU A 98 9.39 14.02 3.08
CA GLU A 98 10.31 14.50 2.07
C GLU A 98 9.99 15.91 1.57
N CYS A 99 8.72 16.22 1.29
CA CYS A 99 8.36 17.48 0.64
C CYS A 99 7.35 18.34 1.40
N THR A 100 6.72 17.82 2.46
CA THR A 100 5.77 18.55 3.34
C THR A 100 4.80 19.45 2.53
N PRO A 101 4.02 18.88 1.61
CA PRO A 101 3.16 19.66 0.74
C PRO A 101 2.05 20.35 1.56
N ASP A 102 1.56 21.49 1.07
CA ASP A 102 0.44 22.19 1.67
C ASP A 102 -0.84 21.35 1.61
N ARG A 103 -0.94 20.46 0.60
CA ARG A 103 -2.09 19.57 0.38
C ARG A 103 -1.65 18.20 -0.11
N TYR A 104 -2.21 17.15 0.49
CA TYR A 104 -1.99 15.77 0.06
C TYR A 104 -3.35 15.11 -0.18
N GLU A 105 -3.60 14.65 -1.40
CA GLU A 105 -4.83 13.94 -1.77
C GLU A 105 -4.57 12.45 -1.93
N ILE A 106 -5.52 11.64 -1.48
CA ILE A 106 -5.51 10.20 -1.70
C ILE A 106 -6.75 9.72 -2.43
N TYR A 107 -6.56 8.77 -3.33
CA TYR A 107 -7.62 8.02 -3.99
C TYR A 107 -7.49 6.54 -3.58
N GLU A 108 -8.02 6.21 -2.40
CA GLU A 108 -8.00 4.85 -1.85
C GLU A 108 -9.40 4.23 -1.89
N THR A 109 -9.50 2.99 -2.39
CA THR A 109 -10.78 2.28 -2.56
C THR A 109 -11.15 1.46 -1.32
N ALA A 110 -10.15 1.01 -0.56
CA ALA A 110 -10.36 0.31 0.70
C ALA A 110 -10.64 1.31 1.83
N LYS A 111 -11.92 1.52 2.15
CA LYS A 111 -12.37 2.47 3.17
C LYS A 111 -11.60 2.40 4.51
N PRO A 112 -11.31 1.24 5.11
CA PRO A 112 -10.55 1.18 6.37
C PRO A 112 -9.14 1.80 6.25
N TRP A 113 -8.47 1.60 5.11
CA TRP A 113 -7.17 2.22 4.85
C TRP A 113 -7.33 3.72 4.63
N ALA A 114 -8.30 4.16 3.83
CA ALA A 114 -8.57 5.58 3.61
C ALA A 114 -8.83 6.33 4.93
N ASP A 115 -9.70 5.79 5.78
CA ASP A 115 -10.04 6.38 7.09
C ASP A 115 -8.79 6.51 7.98
N TYR A 116 -7.98 5.45 8.05
CA TYR A 116 -6.72 5.45 8.80
C TYR A 116 -5.75 6.53 8.31
N LEU A 117 -5.58 6.68 7.00
CA LEU A 117 -4.66 7.66 6.43
C LEU A 117 -5.12 9.09 6.70
N VAL A 118 -6.42 9.37 6.57
CA VAL A 118 -7.00 10.67 6.91
C VAL A 118 -6.80 10.99 8.40
N GLU A 119 -7.07 10.03 9.29
CA GLU A 119 -6.94 10.22 10.72
C GLU A 119 -5.47 10.46 11.13
N THR A 120 -4.56 9.65 10.60
CA THR A 120 -3.15 9.61 11.00
C THR A 120 -2.34 10.74 10.38
N PHE A 121 -2.52 10.99 9.09
CA PHE A 121 -1.66 11.88 8.30
C PHE A 121 -2.37 13.16 7.87
N ARG A 122 -3.66 13.33 8.19
CA ARG A 122 -4.46 14.52 7.84
C ARG A 122 -4.52 14.81 6.34
N VAL A 123 -4.42 13.77 5.52
CA VAL A 123 -4.59 13.85 4.06
C VAL A 123 -6.07 14.01 3.69
N VAL A 124 -6.32 14.45 2.46
CA VAL A 124 -7.66 14.61 1.89
C VAL A 124 -8.02 13.35 1.11
N ALA A 125 -8.95 12.54 1.62
CA ALA A 125 -9.50 11.43 0.84
C ALA A 125 -10.49 11.95 -0.21
N GLN A 126 -10.25 11.61 -1.47
CA GLN A 126 -11.11 11.93 -2.58
C GLN A 126 -12.12 10.79 -2.82
N PRO A 127 -13.31 11.08 -3.37
CA PRO A 127 -14.27 10.06 -3.75
C PRO A 127 -13.67 9.05 -4.74
N THR A 128 -13.79 7.77 -4.44
CA THR A 128 -13.34 6.66 -5.30
C THR A 128 -14.47 5.72 -5.70
N ALA A 129 -15.69 5.99 -5.21
CA ALA A 129 -16.89 5.24 -5.57
C ALA A 129 -17.52 5.87 -6.82
N GLU A 130 -17.73 5.01 -7.83
CA GLU A 130 -18.42 5.30 -9.10
C GLU A 130 -17.63 6.19 -10.07
N GLY A 131 -17.56 5.75 -11.34
CA GLY A 131 -16.75 6.34 -12.41
C GLY A 131 -17.22 7.70 -12.94
N ASP A 132 -17.67 8.59 -12.06
CA ASP A 132 -18.03 9.96 -12.41
C ASP A 132 -16.85 10.90 -12.15
N LEU A 133 -16.20 11.34 -13.23
CA LEU A 133 -15.10 12.31 -13.21
C LEU A 133 -15.59 13.76 -13.04
N GLY A 134 -16.90 14.00 -12.95
CA GLY A 134 -17.51 15.32 -12.89
C GLY A 134 -17.30 16.09 -11.58
N ALA A 135 -16.83 15.43 -10.52
CA ALA A 135 -16.62 16.05 -9.20
C ALA A 135 -15.19 16.57 -8.97
N THR A 136 -14.28 16.45 -9.95
CA THR A 136 -12.92 16.96 -9.84
C THR A 136 -12.90 18.46 -10.22
N PRO A 137 -12.43 19.38 -9.34
CA PRO A 137 -12.39 20.83 -9.61
C PRO A 137 -11.59 21.24 -10.85
#